data_AF-A0A2V2BQA3-F1
#
_entry.id   AF-A0A2V2BQA3-F1
#
_cell.length_a   1.000
_cell.length_b   1.000
_cell.length_c   1.000
_cell.angle_alpha   90.00
_cell.angle_beta   90.00
_cell.angle_gamma   90.00
#
_symmetry.space_group_name_H-M   'P 1'
#
loop_
_entity.id
_entity.type
_entity.pdbx_description
1 polymer ?
#
loop_
_entity_poly.entity_id
_entity_poly.type
_entity_poly.pdbx_seq_one_letter_code
_entity_poly.pdbx_strand_id
1 'polypeptide(L)'
;MKQLRIYTLKDKASAVEYFRQCWPKHRVSLLKFGIEVDNVFLGGNDQQNQVMAVVTLPEGCHVQHLNEQYMRSQAFRDDMAGFPVANIIRVEEMCISETLF
;
A
#
# COMPACT_ATOMS: atom_id res chain seq x y z
N MET A 1 -12.80 -1.72 8.70
CA MET A 1 -11.71 -2.48 9.38
C MET A 1 -10.38 -1.87 8.95
N LYS A 2 -9.40 -1.68 9.85
CA LYS A 2 -8.07 -1.19 9.45
C LYS A 2 -7.17 -2.33 9.01
N GLN A 3 -6.23 -2.06 8.13
CA GLN A 3 -5.23 -3.02 7.66
C GLN A 3 -3.85 -2.34 7.58
N LEU A 4 -2.84 -2.99 8.14
CA LEU A 4 -1.44 -2.65 7.93
C LEU A 4 -0.92 -3.41 6.71
N ARG A 5 -0.28 -2.70 5.79
CA ARG A 5 0.40 -3.25 4.62
C ARG A 5 1.88 -2.90 4.69
N ILE A 6 2.76 -3.89 4.68
CA ILE A 6 4.21 -3.71 4.70
C ILE A 6 4.77 -4.18 3.37
N TYR A 7 5.34 -3.23 2.63
CA TYR A 7 6.00 -3.47 1.35
C TYR A 7 7.49 -3.52 1.61
N THR A 8 8.11 -4.65 1.33
CA THR A 8 9.57 -4.78 1.33
C THR A 8 10.07 -4.61 -0.10
N LEU A 9 10.89 -3.58 -0.32
CA LEU A 9 11.46 -3.24 -1.61
C LEU A 9 12.87 -3.80 -1.74
N LYS A 10 13.37 -3.89 -2.97
CA LYS A 10 14.71 -4.44 -3.26
C LYS A 10 15.84 -3.71 -2.52
N ASP A 11 15.70 -2.40 -2.33
CA ASP A 11 16.69 -1.54 -1.67
C ASP A 11 16.03 -0.25 -1.15
N LYS A 12 16.82 0.56 -0.44
CA LYS A 12 16.41 1.85 0.11
C LYS A 12 15.94 2.84 -0.96
N ALA A 13 16.65 2.91 -2.09
CA ALA A 13 16.32 3.86 -3.15
C ALA A 13 14.93 3.57 -3.72
N SER A 14 14.61 2.30 -3.91
CA SER A 14 13.32 1.81 -4.38
C SER A 14 12.21 2.08 -3.37
N ALA A 15 12.47 1.95 -2.06
CA ALA A 15 11.51 2.31 -1.03
C ALA A 15 11.19 3.80 -1.05
N VAL A 16 12.21 4.67 -1.17
CA VAL A 16 12.03 6.12 -1.30
C VAL A 16 11.24 6.45 -2.57
N GLU A 17 11.58 5.82 -3.70
CA GLU A 17 10.89 6.03 -4.96
C GLU A 17 9.42 5.62 -4.89
N TYR A 18 9.14 4.41 -4.42
CA TYR A 18 7.78 3.90 -4.25
C TYR A 18 6.95 4.79 -3.31
N PHE A 19 7.55 5.22 -2.19
CA PHE A 19 6.93 6.13 -1.23
C PHE A 19 6.59 7.50 -1.82
N ARG A 20 7.49 8.08 -2.63
CA ARG A 20 7.32 9.44 -3.16
C ARG A 20 6.51 9.49 -4.45
N GLN A 21 6.55 8.44 -5.28
CA GLN A 21 5.91 8.42 -6.59
C GLN A 21 4.57 7.66 -6.61
N CYS A 22 4.50 6.47 -6.02
CA CYS A 22 3.32 5.61 -6.15
C CYS A 22 2.27 5.91 -5.09
N TRP A 23 2.67 6.06 -3.82
CA TRP A 23 1.73 6.24 -2.71
C TRP A 23 0.84 7.49 -2.79
N PRO A 24 1.33 8.67 -3.26
CA PRO A 24 0.45 9.81 -3.47
C PRO A 24 -0.68 9.52 -4.47
N LYS A 25 -0.40 8.71 -5.50
CA LYS A 25 -1.40 8.29 -6.48
C LYS A 25 -2.36 7.25 -5.88
N HIS A 26 -1.82 6.27 -5.15
CA HIS A 26 -2.61 5.27 -4.41
C HIS A 26 -3.63 5.91 -3.48
N ARG A 27 -3.26 6.99 -2.77
CA ARG A 27 -4.20 7.71 -1.91
C ARG A 27 -5.46 8.19 -2.65
N VAL A 28 -5.33 8.60 -3.91
CA VAL A 28 -6.44 9.07 -4.73
C VAL A 28 -7.19 7.90 -5.40
N SER A 29 -6.47 6.89 -5.88
CA SER A 29 -7.06 5.77 -6.61
C SER A 29 -7.79 4.79 -5.69
N LEU A 30 -7.19 4.41 -4.55
CA LEU A 30 -7.74 3.45 -3.59
C LEU A 30 -9.09 3.91 -3.02
N LEU A 31 -9.26 5.23 -2.84
CA LEU A 31 -10.52 5.80 -2.37
C LEU A 31 -11.70 5.47 -3.32
N LYS A 32 -11.44 5.35 -4.63
CA LYS A 32 -12.46 4.95 -5.63
C LYS A 32 -12.91 3.50 -5.47
N PHE A 33 -12.15 2.69 -4.75
CA PHE A 33 -12.47 1.30 -4.38
C PHE A 33 -12.96 1.20 -2.93
N GLY A 34 -13.19 2.33 -2.25
CA GLY A 34 -13.60 2.35 -0.84
C GLY A 34 -12.48 2.04 0.15
N ILE A 35 -11.22 2.00 -0.31
CA ILE A 35 -10.06 1.84 0.57
C ILE A 35 -9.51 3.24 0.89
N GLU A 36 -9.66 3.67 2.13
CA GLU A 36 -9.08 4.93 2.59
C GLU A 36 -7.63 4.72 3.04
N VAL A 37 -6.72 5.60 2.62
CA VAL A 37 -5.33 5.57 3.08
C VAL A 37 -5.20 6.50 4.28
N ASP A 38 -5.09 5.91 5.48
CA ASP A 38 -4.98 6.66 6.72
C ASP A 38 -3.60 7.33 6.81
N ASN A 39 -2.53 6.50 6.73
CA ASN A 39 -1.15 6.95 6.86
C ASN A 39 -0.20 6.06 6.05
N VAL A 40 0.90 6.65 5.58
CA VAL A 40 1.99 5.95 4.91
C VAL A 40 3.32 6.37 5.53
N PHE A 41 4.18 5.39 5.80
CA PHE A 41 5.46 5.57 6.47
C PHE A 41 6.58 4.95 5.64
N LEU A 42 7.70 5.64 5.57
CA LEU A 42 8.96 5.09 5.06
C LEU A 42 9.76 4.53 6.24
N GLY A 43 10.26 3.31 6.11
CA GLY A 43 11.05 2.67 7.16
C GLY A 43 12.41 3.36 7.39
N GLY A 44 12.87 3.34 8.64
CA GLY A 44 14.19 3.82 9.06
C GLY A 44 15.09 2.65 9.49
N ASN A 45 16.34 2.94 9.84
CA ASN A 45 17.30 1.98 10.39
C ASN A 45 17.38 0.67 9.57
N ASP A 46 17.09 -0.48 10.18
CA ASP A 46 17.17 -1.78 9.53
C ASP A 46 16.00 -2.04 8.56
N GLN A 47 14.97 -1.18 8.55
CA GLN A 47 13.80 -1.23 7.67
C GLN A 47 13.87 -0.18 6.55
N GLN A 48 15.06 0.34 6.22
CA GLN A 48 15.25 1.38 5.20
C GLN A 48 14.73 1.01 3.80
N ASN A 49 14.51 -0.27 3.51
CA ASN A 49 13.92 -0.76 2.27
C ASN A 49 12.42 -1.08 2.40
N GLN A 50 11.73 -0.60 3.44
CA GLN A 50 10.31 -0.88 3.65
C GLN A 50 9.44 0.38 3.54
N VAL A 51 8.23 0.20 3.02
CA VAL A 51 7.14 1.18 3.11
C VAL A 51 5.95 0.53 3.79
N MET A 52 5.38 1.21 4.78
CA MET A 52 4.26 0.72 5.57
C MET A 52 3.06 1.63 5.38
N ALA A 53 1.88 1.08 5.19
CA ALA A 53 0.66 1.85 5.08
C ALA A 53 -0.43 1.28 5.97
N VAL A 54 -1.14 2.16 6.65
CA VAL A 54 -2.38 1.83 7.35
C VAL A 54 -3.53 2.33 6.48
N VAL A 55 -4.45 1.43 6.17
CA VAL A 55 -5.63 1.72 5.35
C VAL A 55 -6.89 1.30 6.08
N THR A 56 -7.99 2.00 5.81
CA THR A 56 -9.34 1.61 6.25
C THR A 56 -10.09 0.97 5.09
N LEU A 57 -10.55 -0.26 5.32
CA LEU A 57 -11.33 -1.07 4.37
C LEU A 57 -12.83 -0.98 4.68
N PRO A 58 -13.70 -1.11 3.66
CA PRO A 58 -15.14 -1.17 3.86
C PRO A 58 -15.54 -2.29 4.81
N GLU A 59 -16.58 -2.07 5.60
CA GLU A 59 -17.11 -3.08 6.52
C GLU A 59 -17.64 -4.31 5.75
N GLY A 60 -17.37 -5.50 6.27
CA GLY A 60 -17.80 -6.76 5.66
C GLY A 60 -17.15 -7.11 4.31
N CYS A 61 -16.17 -6.36 3.83
CA CYS A 61 -15.56 -6.63 2.53
C CYS A 61 -14.72 -7.92 2.50
N HIS A 62 -14.70 -8.59 1.35
CA HIS A 62 -13.72 -9.62 1.06
C HIS A 62 -12.40 -8.97 0.65
N VAL A 63 -11.49 -8.79 1.61
CA VAL A 63 -10.23 -8.04 1.45
C VAL A 63 -9.43 -8.47 0.23
N GLN A 64 -9.25 -9.78 0.03
CA GLN A 64 -8.51 -10.32 -1.12
C GLN A 64 -9.17 -9.93 -2.45
N HIS A 65 -10.51 -10.07 -2.54
CA HIS A 65 -11.24 -9.70 -3.74
C HIS A 65 -11.13 -8.21 -4.05
N LEU A 66 -11.24 -7.36 -3.03
CA LEU A 66 -11.13 -5.91 -3.17
C LEU A 66 -9.73 -5.50 -3.66
N ASN A 67 -8.68 -6.09 -3.08
CA ASN A 67 -7.31 -5.88 -3.52
C ASN A 67 -7.09 -6.36 -4.97
N GLU A 68 -7.62 -7.52 -5.35
CA GLU A 68 -7.54 -8.03 -6.73
C GLU A 68 -8.24 -7.11 -7.73
N GLN A 69 -9.43 -6.61 -7.40
CA GLN A 69 -10.14 -5.66 -8.24
C GLN A 69 -9.30 -4.40 -8.49
N TYR A 70 -8.71 -3.85 -7.43
CA TYR A 70 -7.82 -2.71 -7.54
C TYR A 70 -6.58 -3.02 -8.39
N MET A 71 -5.87 -4.13 -8.12
CA MET A 71 -4.65 -4.52 -8.86
C MET A 71 -4.89 -4.78 -10.35
N ARG A 72 -6.10 -5.21 -10.75
CA ARG A 72 -6.48 -5.42 -12.16
C ARG A 72 -6.93 -4.13 -12.87
N SER A 73 -7.17 -3.06 -12.12
CA SER A 73 -7.71 -1.81 -12.65
C SER A 73 -6.70 -1.00 -13.47
N GLN A 74 -7.22 -0.08 -14.29
CA GLN A 74 -6.37 0.92 -14.94
C GLN A 74 -5.73 1.87 -13.92
N ALA A 75 -6.43 2.18 -12.83
CA ALA A 75 -5.92 3.06 -11.80
C ALA A 75 -4.64 2.51 -11.17
N PHE A 76 -4.57 1.20 -10.88
CA PHE A 76 -3.32 0.60 -10.40
C PHE A 76 -2.20 0.67 -11.43
N ARG A 77 -2.49 0.44 -12.71
CA ARG A 77 -1.48 0.57 -13.79
C ARG A 77 -0.93 2.00 -13.87
N ASP A 78 -1.80 3.00 -13.78
CA ASP A 78 -1.41 4.42 -13.83
C ASP A 78 -0.60 4.82 -12.58
N ASP A 79 -0.98 4.28 -11.42
CA ASP A 79 -0.27 4.52 -10.18
C ASP A 79 1.17 3.99 -10.23
N MET A 80 1.32 2.78 -10.75
CA MET A 80 2.61 2.10 -10.89
C MET A 80 3.41 2.56 -12.13
N ALA A 81 2.84 3.39 -13.00
CA ALA A 81 3.54 3.89 -14.17
C ALA A 81 4.81 4.66 -13.76
N GLY A 82 5.95 4.23 -14.30
CA GLY A 82 7.28 4.74 -13.95
C GLY A 82 8.00 3.95 -12.85
N PHE A 83 7.31 3.05 -12.15
CA PHE A 83 7.90 2.24 -11.08
C PHE A 83 7.88 0.73 -11.43
N PRO A 84 9.04 0.05 -11.45
CA PRO A 84 9.09 -1.39 -11.73
C PRO A 84 8.45 -2.20 -10.60
N VAL A 85 7.34 -2.88 -10.87
CA VAL A 85 6.63 -3.73 -9.87
C VAL A 85 7.54 -4.78 -9.25
N ALA A 86 8.49 -5.32 -10.02
CA ALA A 86 9.49 -6.28 -9.56
C ALA A 86 10.42 -5.75 -8.46
N ASN A 87 10.47 -4.43 -8.23
CA ASN A 87 11.20 -3.84 -7.11
C ASN A 87 10.47 -4.07 -5.76
N ILE A 88 9.19 -4.46 -5.76
CA ILE A 88 8.46 -4.92 -4.57
C ILE A 88 8.71 -6.41 -4.42
N ILE A 89 9.48 -6.79 -3.40
CA ILE A 89 9.91 -8.18 -3.15
C ILE A 89 8.89 -8.94 -2.33
N ARG A 90 8.23 -8.26 -1.38
CA ARG A 90 7.24 -8.87 -0.51
C ARG A 90 6.20 -7.84 -0.08
N VAL A 91 4.96 -8.28 0.03
CA VAL A 91 3.88 -7.53 0.66
C VAL A 91 3.32 -8.38 1.78
N GLU A 92 3.30 -7.85 2.99
CA GLU A 92 2.70 -8.46 4.17
C GLU A 92 1.46 -7.64 4.54
N GLU A 93 0.34 -8.32 4.80
CA GLU A 93 -0.94 -7.69 5.08
C GLU A 93 -1.51 -8.21 6.40
N MET A 94 -1.86 -7.31 7.31
CA MET A 94 -2.37 -7.64 8.64
C MET A 94 -3.63 -6.83 8.94
N CYS A 95 -4.73 -7.51 9.25
CA CYS A 95 -5.94 -6.86 9.72
C CYS A 95 -5.78 -6.38 11.17
N ILE A 96 -6.19 -5.15 11.43
CA ILE A 96 -6.17 -4.54 12.76
C ILE A 96 -7.61 -4.59 13.29
N SER A 97 -7.81 -5.34 14.38
CA SER A 97 -9.12 -5.52 15.01
C SER A 97 -9.52 -4.36 15.91
N GLU A 98 -8.55 -3.66 16.51
CA GLU A 98 -8.78 -2.60 17.49
C GLU A 98 -7.65 -1.55 17.43
N THR A 99 -7.98 -0.30 17.74
CA THR A 99 -7.02 0.79 17.96
C THR A 99 -7.35 1.46 19.30
N LEU A 100 -6.34 1.66 20.15
CA LEU A 100 -6.55 2.19 21.50
C LEU A 100 -6.61 3.73 21.56
N PHE A 101 -6.31 4.44 20.45
CA PHE A 101 -6.34 5.89 20.32
C PHE A 101 -6.80 6.32 18.92
#